data_AF-A0A1A8PKD5-F1
#
_entry.id   AF-A0A1A8PKD5-F1
#
_cell.length_a   1.000
_cell.length_b   1.000
_cell.length_c   1.000
_cell.angle_alpha   90.00
_cell.angle_beta   90.00
_cell.angle_gamma   90.00
#
_symmetry.space_group_name_H-M   'P 1'
#
loop_
_entity.id
_entity.type
_entity.pdbx_description
1 polymer ?
#
loop_
_entity_poly.entity_id
_entity_poly.type
_entity_poly.pdbx_seq_one_letter_code
_entity_poly.pdbx_strand_id
1 'polypeptide(L)'
;QAFSQHPSVFYLMEPGWHVWTRVQKSGARLLRMAVRDCVRSLYQCDFSVMDAYLPEIHNMSSLFMWYQSRALCSPPICSITKHGQMSNHTQCHLKCEAQSLRKVEEACRLYSHVVIKETRFFELESLYPLLQDPNLDLRIVHLVRDPRAVMRSREESAKSFERDNAIVLEQRNVPSGEVQYKMMQEICRSHVRINERAVLKPPPFLKGRYKMVRYEDVARNPLKEISDIYDFVGLDLTDEMAEWIYKVTHGKGTGSRTESFQITSRSAADVSQAWRTALPHNKVKLVQEICKGAMSLLGYKTVDSEKEQKRFDIDVLVPQEPYQFSWVSTKTQHPSKS
;
A
#
# COMPACT_ATOMS: atom_id res chain seq x y z
N GLN A 1 -6.96 3.66 -1.33
CA GLN A 1 -8.38 3.80 -1.72
C GLN A 1 -9.23 4.46 -0.66
N ALA A 2 -9.33 3.93 0.57
CA ALA A 2 -10.05 4.61 1.66
C ALA A 2 -9.58 6.06 1.85
N PHE A 3 -8.27 6.28 1.96
CA PHE A 3 -7.69 7.63 2.05
C PHE A 3 -8.09 8.58 0.92
N SER A 4 -8.19 8.08 -0.32
CA SER A 4 -8.58 8.92 -1.45
C SER A 4 -9.96 9.52 -1.28
N GLN A 5 -10.86 8.83 -0.58
CA GLN A 5 -12.21 9.33 -0.37
C GLN A 5 -12.31 10.38 0.75
N HIS A 6 -11.25 10.58 1.54
CA HIS A 6 -11.28 11.55 2.64
C HIS A 6 -11.26 13.00 2.12
N PRO A 7 -12.12 13.91 2.62
CA PRO A 7 -12.19 15.29 2.13
C PRO A 7 -10.90 16.09 2.32
N SER A 8 -10.11 15.78 3.36
CA SER A 8 -8.86 16.47 3.68
C SER A 8 -7.59 15.86 3.05
N VAL A 9 -7.74 14.85 2.19
CA VAL A 9 -6.60 14.14 1.59
C VAL A 9 -6.44 14.47 0.10
N PHE A 10 -5.23 14.85 -0.27
CA PHE A 10 -4.74 14.81 -1.64
C PHE A 10 -4.03 13.47 -1.89
N TYR A 11 -4.63 12.61 -2.72
CA TYR A 11 -4.15 11.24 -2.94
C TYR A 11 -3.41 11.09 -4.27
N LEU A 12 -2.29 10.38 -4.28
CA LEU A 12 -1.57 9.96 -5.47
C LEU A 12 -1.41 8.43 -5.50
N MET A 13 -1.77 7.83 -6.63
CA MET A 13 -1.64 6.40 -6.87
C MET A 13 -0.33 6.12 -7.61
N GLU A 14 0.63 5.50 -6.93
CA GLU A 14 1.91 5.03 -7.47
C GLU A 14 2.64 6.01 -8.41
N PRO A 15 2.86 7.29 -8.05
CA PRO A 15 3.63 8.21 -8.89
C PRO A 15 5.05 7.70 -9.25
N GLY A 16 5.66 6.89 -8.38
CA GLY A 16 6.93 6.20 -8.62
C GLY A 16 6.91 5.28 -9.84
N TRP A 17 5.73 4.84 -10.29
CA TRP A 17 5.56 4.13 -11.57
C TRP A 17 6.27 4.85 -12.72
N HIS A 18 6.14 6.17 -12.80
CA HIS A 18 6.78 6.96 -13.87
C HIS A 18 8.30 6.89 -13.81
N VAL A 19 8.88 6.86 -12.61
CA VAL A 19 10.33 6.70 -12.42
C VAL A 19 10.77 5.30 -12.83
N TRP A 20 10.08 4.26 -12.35
CA TRP A 20 10.40 2.86 -12.68
C TRP A 20 10.31 2.58 -14.18
N THR A 21 9.43 3.32 -14.88
CA THR A 21 9.11 3.05 -16.27
C THR A 21 9.77 3.96 -17.29
N ARG A 22 10.35 5.09 -16.87
CA ARG A 22 11.07 6.00 -17.76
C ARG A 22 12.36 5.41 -18.30
N VAL A 23 13.12 4.71 -17.45
CA VAL A 23 14.41 4.10 -17.82
C VAL A 23 14.18 2.67 -18.28
N GLN A 24 14.66 2.34 -19.49
CA GLN A 24 14.59 0.97 -20.01
C GLN A 24 15.53 0.03 -19.22
N LYS A 25 15.06 -1.21 -18.98
CA LYS A 25 15.84 -2.26 -18.29
C LYS A 25 16.42 -1.82 -16.93
N SER A 26 15.64 -1.07 -16.16
CA SER A 26 15.99 -0.68 -14.81
C SER A 26 15.62 -1.75 -13.78
N GLY A 27 16.36 -1.77 -12.66
CA GLY A 27 16.04 -2.56 -11.48
C GLY A 27 15.53 -1.68 -10.33
N ALA A 28 14.71 -2.24 -9.45
CA ALA A 28 14.17 -1.53 -8.29
C ALA A 28 15.28 -0.93 -7.41
N ARG A 29 16.36 -1.68 -7.23
CA ARG A 29 17.51 -1.28 -6.41
C ARG A 29 18.25 -0.07 -6.96
N LEU A 30 18.32 0.07 -8.29
CA LEU A 30 19.01 1.18 -8.95
C LEU A 30 18.23 2.49 -8.81
N LEU A 31 16.91 2.43 -9.03
CA LEU A 31 16.06 3.62 -9.08
C LEU A 31 15.46 4.05 -7.74
N ARG A 32 15.64 3.25 -6.66
CA ARG A 32 15.07 3.56 -5.33
C ARG A 32 15.34 4.98 -4.81
N MET A 33 16.49 5.57 -5.13
CA MET A 33 16.84 6.93 -4.69
C MET A 33 16.08 7.97 -5.51
N ALA A 34 15.98 7.79 -6.82
CA ALA A 34 15.15 8.63 -7.67
C ALA A 34 13.66 8.56 -7.27
N VAL A 35 13.16 7.37 -6.90
CA VAL A 35 11.79 7.23 -6.41
C VAL A 35 11.59 7.91 -5.06
N ARG A 36 12.55 7.76 -4.13
CA ARG A 36 12.54 8.50 -2.86
C ARG A 36 12.47 10.02 -3.11
N ASP A 37 13.28 10.55 -4.03
CA ASP A 37 13.34 11.99 -4.31
C ASP A 37 12.05 12.48 -4.98
N CYS A 38 11.49 11.69 -5.91
CA CYS A 38 10.17 11.94 -6.49
C CYS A 38 9.06 11.97 -5.42
N VAL A 39 9.03 10.96 -4.53
CA VAL A 39 8.07 10.91 -3.42
C VAL A 39 8.24 12.11 -2.49
N ARG A 40 9.47 12.51 -2.18
CA ARG A 40 9.75 13.68 -1.33
C ARG A 40 9.17 14.96 -1.92
N SER A 41 9.44 15.25 -3.18
CA SER A 41 8.92 16.45 -3.86
C SER A 41 7.39 16.43 -3.94
N LEU A 42 6.80 15.30 -4.32
CA LEU A 42 5.34 15.19 -4.41
C LEU A 42 4.64 15.31 -3.05
N TYR A 43 5.26 14.81 -1.98
CA TYR A 43 4.74 14.97 -0.62
C TYR A 43 4.69 16.44 -0.18
N GLN A 44 5.55 17.29 -0.75
CA GLN A 44 5.58 18.74 -0.53
C GLN A 44 4.75 19.52 -1.55
N CYS A 45 3.94 18.82 -2.36
CA CYS A 45 3.22 19.41 -3.49
C CYS A 45 4.17 20.17 -4.43
N ASP A 46 5.30 19.57 -4.80
CA ASP A 46 6.16 20.03 -5.90
C ASP A 46 6.06 19.02 -7.04
N PHE A 47 5.30 19.39 -8.08
CA PHE A 47 5.06 18.52 -9.23
C PHE A 47 6.09 18.69 -10.34
N SER A 48 7.01 19.67 -10.24
CA SER A 48 8.06 19.88 -11.24
C SER A 48 8.99 18.68 -11.37
N VAL A 49 9.14 17.88 -10.30
CA VAL A 49 9.90 16.62 -10.32
C VAL A 49 9.38 15.63 -11.38
N MET A 50 8.10 15.73 -11.77
CA MET A 50 7.49 14.85 -12.76
C MET A 50 7.94 15.14 -14.18
N ASP A 51 8.47 16.33 -14.47
CA ASP A 51 8.97 16.73 -15.79
C ASP A 51 10.10 15.80 -16.27
N ALA A 52 10.88 15.25 -15.34
CA ALA A 52 11.94 14.29 -15.64
C ALA A 52 11.41 12.90 -16.10
N TYR A 53 10.17 12.57 -15.72
CA TYR A 53 9.62 11.21 -15.86
C TYR A 53 8.41 11.13 -16.79
N LEU A 54 7.75 12.25 -17.07
CA LEU A 54 6.62 12.34 -17.99
C LEU A 54 7.09 12.66 -19.43
N PRO A 55 6.22 12.47 -20.44
CA PRO A 55 6.46 12.96 -21.79
C PRO A 55 6.64 14.49 -21.84
N GLU A 56 7.27 15.01 -22.90
CA GLU A 56 7.50 16.45 -23.07
C GLU A 56 6.19 17.25 -23.02
N ILE A 57 5.15 16.76 -23.69
CA ILE A 57 3.78 17.29 -23.58
C ILE A 57 3.04 16.43 -22.58
N HIS A 58 2.77 16.99 -21.40
CA HIS A 58 2.08 16.30 -20.33
C HIS A 58 1.12 17.23 -19.57
N ASN A 59 0.20 16.61 -18.85
CA ASN A 59 -0.79 17.28 -18.02
C ASN A 59 -1.21 16.36 -16.87
N MET A 60 -2.22 16.75 -16.08
CA MET A 60 -2.79 15.93 -15.02
C MET A 60 -3.10 14.49 -15.47
N SER A 61 -3.64 14.33 -16.69
CA SER A 61 -4.04 13.03 -17.21
C SER A 61 -2.87 12.11 -17.54
N SER A 62 -1.64 12.65 -17.59
CA SER A 62 -0.41 11.88 -17.72
C SER A 62 0.01 11.21 -16.39
N LEU A 63 -0.53 11.64 -15.25
CA LEU A 63 -0.25 11.03 -13.95
C LEU A 63 -0.94 9.66 -13.85
N PHE A 64 -0.25 8.68 -13.25
CA PHE A 64 -0.72 7.30 -13.22
C PHE A 64 -1.99 7.21 -12.37
N MET A 65 -3.08 6.71 -12.97
CA MET A 65 -4.38 6.55 -12.32
C MET A 65 -4.89 7.82 -11.59
N TRP A 66 -4.61 9.01 -12.13
CA TRP A 66 -5.00 10.30 -11.54
C TRP A 66 -6.48 10.38 -11.13
N TYR A 67 -7.37 9.77 -11.92
CA TYR A 67 -8.82 9.74 -11.72
C TYR A 67 -9.25 8.98 -10.45
N GLN A 68 -8.33 8.30 -9.79
CA GLN A 68 -8.57 7.67 -8.49
C GLN A 68 -8.38 8.64 -7.32
N SER A 69 -7.88 9.86 -7.57
CA SER A 69 -7.75 10.90 -6.55
C SER A 69 -9.03 11.71 -6.51
N ARG A 70 -9.78 11.63 -5.40
CA ARG A 70 -10.97 12.48 -5.20
C ARG A 70 -10.64 13.95 -5.37
N ALA A 71 -9.48 14.40 -4.91
CA ALA A 71 -9.01 15.77 -5.03
C ALA A 71 -8.93 16.24 -6.49
N LEU A 72 -8.46 15.39 -7.40
CA LEU A 72 -8.40 15.67 -8.84
C LEU A 72 -9.77 15.53 -9.53
N CYS A 73 -10.74 14.92 -8.86
CA CYS A 73 -12.12 14.81 -9.31
C CYS A 73 -13.05 15.86 -8.66
N SER A 74 -12.51 16.80 -7.87
CA SER A 74 -13.23 17.82 -7.11
C SER A 74 -12.74 19.24 -7.46
N PRO A 75 -13.52 20.31 -7.18
CA PRO A 75 -13.04 21.67 -7.35
C PRO A 75 -11.77 21.92 -6.53
N PRO A 76 -10.82 22.74 -7.02
CA PRO A 76 -10.89 23.56 -8.24
C PRO A 76 -10.51 22.83 -9.54
N ILE A 77 -10.12 21.56 -9.48
CA ILE A 77 -9.65 20.80 -10.65
C ILE A 77 -10.81 20.35 -11.54
N CYS A 78 -11.85 19.79 -10.95
CA CYS A 78 -13.00 19.25 -11.68
C CYS A 78 -14.30 19.38 -10.89
N SER A 79 -15.41 19.73 -11.54
CA SER A 79 -16.67 20.04 -10.87
C SER A 79 -17.57 18.82 -10.57
N ILE A 80 -17.14 17.59 -10.88
CA ILE A 80 -18.03 16.42 -10.80
C ILE A 80 -18.29 15.92 -9.37
N THR A 81 -17.31 16.07 -8.47
CA THR A 81 -17.41 15.60 -7.08
C THR A 81 -17.58 16.82 -6.20
N LYS A 82 -18.75 16.94 -5.56
CA LYS A 82 -18.99 18.03 -4.61
C LYS A 82 -18.15 17.82 -3.35
N HIS A 83 -17.91 18.90 -2.62
CA HIS A 83 -17.24 18.82 -1.32
C HIS A 83 -18.00 17.86 -0.38
N GLY A 84 -17.26 17.02 0.34
CA GLY A 84 -17.82 15.98 1.24
C GLY A 84 -18.21 14.67 0.54
N GLN A 85 -18.60 14.68 -0.73
CA GLN A 85 -19.10 13.48 -1.42
C GLN A 85 -17.99 12.53 -1.87
N MET A 86 -18.31 11.24 -1.94
CA MET A 86 -17.48 10.20 -2.57
C MET A 86 -17.30 10.42 -4.08
N SER A 87 -16.08 10.24 -4.60
CA SER A 87 -15.80 10.40 -6.03
C SER A 87 -16.19 9.18 -6.85
N ASN A 88 -16.86 9.40 -7.98
CA ASN A 88 -17.04 8.36 -9.00
C ASN A 88 -15.87 8.37 -9.99
N HIS A 89 -14.94 7.44 -9.82
CA HIS A 89 -13.72 7.35 -10.63
C HIS A 89 -14.00 7.20 -12.14
N THR A 90 -15.04 6.46 -12.51
CA THR A 90 -15.41 6.27 -13.92
C THR A 90 -15.89 7.58 -14.53
N GLN A 91 -16.75 8.31 -13.83
CA GLN A 91 -17.20 9.63 -14.30
C GLN A 91 -16.07 10.65 -14.31
N CYS A 92 -15.15 10.59 -13.35
CA CYS A 92 -13.95 11.42 -13.32
C CYS A 92 -13.09 11.24 -14.55
N HIS A 93 -12.76 9.99 -14.86
CA HIS A 93 -11.98 9.65 -16.04
C HIS A 93 -12.64 10.10 -17.35
N LEU A 94 -13.96 10.08 -17.43
CA LEU A 94 -14.71 10.41 -18.65
C LEU A 94 -15.00 11.90 -18.83
N LYS A 95 -15.17 12.66 -17.73
CA LYS A 95 -15.74 14.02 -17.79
C LYS A 95 -14.79 15.14 -17.35
N CYS A 96 -13.74 14.84 -16.59
CA CYS A 96 -12.83 15.89 -16.13
C CYS A 96 -11.79 16.20 -17.20
N GLU A 97 -11.68 17.48 -17.55
CA GLU A 97 -10.69 17.97 -18.50
C GLU A 97 -9.27 17.91 -17.93
N ALA A 98 -8.29 17.65 -18.79
CA ALA A 98 -6.90 17.61 -18.41
C ALA A 98 -6.39 19.02 -18.03
N GLN A 99 -6.03 19.22 -16.76
CA GLN A 99 -5.46 20.46 -16.25
C GLN A 99 -3.92 20.42 -16.25
N SER A 100 -3.26 21.58 -16.18
CA SER A 100 -1.80 21.65 -16.04
C SER A 100 -1.34 21.12 -14.68
N LEU A 101 -0.10 20.61 -14.59
CA LEU A 101 0.47 20.17 -13.31
C LEU A 101 0.60 21.31 -12.30
N ARG A 102 0.76 22.55 -12.76
CA ARG A 102 0.70 23.73 -11.88
C ARG A 102 -0.63 23.86 -11.14
N LYS A 103 -1.76 23.64 -11.82
CA LYS A 103 -3.08 23.65 -11.14
C LYS A 103 -3.21 22.48 -10.16
N VAL A 104 -2.66 21.31 -10.51
CA VAL A 104 -2.60 20.16 -9.60
C VAL A 104 -1.81 20.50 -8.34
N GLU A 105 -0.70 21.20 -8.50
CA GLU A 105 0.14 21.69 -7.40
C GLU A 105 -0.59 22.67 -6.48
N GLU A 106 -1.26 23.67 -7.09
CA GLU A 106 -2.11 24.63 -6.38
C GLU A 106 -3.23 23.92 -5.61
N ALA A 107 -3.88 22.92 -6.20
CA ALA A 107 -4.91 22.12 -5.53
C ALA A 107 -4.33 21.28 -4.39
N CYS A 108 -3.17 20.64 -4.57
CA CYS A 108 -2.52 19.83 -3.55
C CYS A 108 -2.29 20.61 -2.25
N ARG A 109 -1.86 21.87 -2.36
CA ARG A 109 -1.62 22.77 -1.22
C ARG A 109 -2.87 23.15 -0.42
N LEU A 110 -4.07 22.89 -0.95
CA LEU A 110 -5.34 23.14 -0.26
C LEU A 110 -5.71 22.02 0.73
N TYR A 111 -5.05 20.85 0.63
CA TYR A 111 -5.34 19.70 1.48
C TYR A 111 -4.35 19.64 2.65
N SER A 112 -4.83 19.21 3.82
CA SER A 112 -3.98 19.07 5.00
C SER A 112 -3.11 17.80 4.98
N HIS A 113 -3.47 16.81 4.17
CA HIS A 113 -2.77 15.54 4.09
C HIS A 113 -2.44 15.19 2.63
N VAL A 114 -1.17 14.86 2.37
CA VAL A 114 -0.76 14.22 1.11
C VAL A 114 -0.56 12.73 1.36
N VAL A 115 -1.31 11.90 0.65
CA VAL A 115 -1.22 10.45 0.76
C VAL A 115 -0.74 9.87 -0.56
N ILE A 116 0.45 9.29 -0.53
CA ILE A 116 1.04 8.61 -1.68
C ILE A 116 0.98 7.11 -1.41
N LYS A 117 0.23 6.38 -2.24
CA LYS A 117 0.29 4.92 -2.23
C LYS A 117 1.38 4.48 -3.18
N GLU A 118 2.44 3.91 -2.65
CA GLU A 118 3.51 3.31 -3.44
C GLU A 118 3.56 1.80 -3.34
N THR A 119 4.19 1.21 -4.35
CA THR A 119 4.66 -0.16 -4.29
C THR A 119 6.14 -0.18 -4.69
N ARG A 120 6.83 -1.31 -4.47
CA ARG A 120 8.24 -1.50 -4.87
C ARG A 120 9.28 -0.75 -4.01
N PHE A 121 8.91 -0.32 -2.79
CA PHE A 121 9.88 -0.10 -1.72
C PHE A 121 10.13 -1.43 -0.99
N PHE A 122 11.32 -1.99 -1.19
CA PHE A 122 11.69 -3.31 -0.66
C PHE A 122 12.48 -3.25 0.67
N GLU A 123 12.62 -2.05 1.22
CA GLU A 123 13.39 -1.76 2.43
C GLU A 123 13.05 -0.34 2.93
N LEU A 124 13.25 -0.09 4.22
CA LEU A 124 12.90 1.20 4.85
C LEU A 124 14.02 2.22 4.73
N GLU A 125 15.26 1.78 4.58
CA GLU A 125 16.42 2.64 4.74
C GLU A 125 16.50 3.71 3.66
N SER A 126 15.96 3.48 2.46
CA SER A 126 15.77 4.51 1.42
C SER A 126 14.84 5.63 1.85
N LEU A 127 13.90 5.39 2.77
CA LEU A 127 12.98 6.40 3.27
C LEU A 127 13.50 7.10 4.53
N TYR A 128 14.61 6.65 5.12
CA TYR A 128 15.17 7.28 6.32
C TYR A 128 15.48 8.77 6.15
N PRO A 129 16.06 9.24 5.02
CA PRO A 129 16.28 10.67 4.83
C PRO A 129 14.98 11.49 4.92
N LEU A 130 13.85 10.96 4.46
CA LEU A 130 12.56 11.64 4.51
C LEU A 130 11.99 11.63 5.93
N LEU A 131 12.14 10.53 6.66
CA LEU A 131 11.76 10.46 8.07
C LEU A 131 12.64 11.38 8.94
N GLN A 132 13.87 11.68 8.52
CA GLN A 132 14.76 12.56 9.28
C GLN A 132 14.68 14.03 8.84
N ASP A 133 13.97 14.34 7.75
CA ASP A 133 13.78 15.72 7.28
C ASP A 133 12.82 16.45 8.24
N PRO A 134 13.26 17.52 8.92
CA PRO A 134 12.42 18.25 9.87
C PRO A 134 11.26 18.99 9.20
N ASN A 135 11.28 19.13 7.87
CA ASN A 135 10.19 19.75 7.11
C ASN A 135 9.09 18.75 6.72
N LEU A 136 9.19 17.48 7.12
CA LEU A 136 8.24 16.42 6.76
C LEU A 136 7.68 15.73 8.01
N ASP A 137 6.36 15.81 8.22
CA ASP A 137 5.65 14.90 9.14
C ASP A 137 5.27 13.60 8.42
N LEU A 138 6.30 12.85 7.98
CA LEU A 138 6.07 11.60 7.25
C LEU A 138 5.65 10.46 8.19
N ARG A 139 4.49 9.86 7.92
CA ARG A 139 4.03 8.60 8.52
C ARG A 139 3.89 7.51 7.47
N ILE A 140 4.24 6.28 7.83
CA ILE A 140 4.22 5.11 6.94
C ILE A 140 3.18 4.10 7.43
N VAL A 141 2.20 3.80 6.58
CA VAL A 141 1.31 2.64 6.74
C VAL A 141 1.80 1.53 5.83
N HIS A 142 2.39 0.48 6.40
CA HIS A 142 2.90 -0.67 5.65
C HIS A 142 1.85 -1.80 5.64
N LEU A 143 1.15 -1.91 4.51
CA LEU A 143 0.19 -2.99 4.27
C LEU A 143 0.93 -4.29 3.88
N VAL A 144 0.76 -5.34 4.68
CA VAL A 144 1.24 -6.70 4.39
C VAL A 144 0.07 -7.62 4.07
N ARG A 145 0.32 -8.70 3.34
CA ARG A 145 -0.72 -9.68 2.94
C ARG A 145 -0.15 -11.09 2.98
N ASP A 146 -1.00 -12.09 3.21
CA ASP A 146 -0.61 -13.49 3.17
C ASP A 146 0.08 -13.83 1.84
N PRO A 147 1.32 -14.33 1.84
CA PRO A 147 2.07 -14.61 0.60
C PRO A 147 1.38 -15.64 -0.31
N ARG A 148 0.53 -16.52 0.25
CA ARG A 148 -0.28 -17.48 -0.54
C ARG A 148 -1.38 -16.75 -1.32
N ALA A 149 -2.02 -15.75 -0.69
CA ALA A 149 -2.99 -14.88 -1.34
C ALA A 149 -2.32 -13.98 -2.40
N VAL A 150 -1.10 -13.48 -2.12
CA VAL A 150 -0.30 -12.72 -3.08
C VAL A 150 0.03 -13.57 -4.30
N MET A 151 0.52 -14.80 -4.12
CA MET A 151 0.81 -15.74 -5.22
C MET A 151 -0.42 -15.94 -6.10
N ARG A 152 -1.58 -16.29 -5.50
CA ARG A 152 -2.84 -16.47 -6.23
C ARG A 152 -3.23 -15.23 -7.05
N SER A 153 -3.13 -14.05 -6.44
CA SER A 153 -3.46 -12.78 -7.09
C SER A 153 -2.52 -12.48 -8.27
N ARG A 154 -1.23 -12.77 -8.14
CA ARG A 154 -0.25 -12.54 -9.20
C ARG A 154 -0.42 -13.50 -10.37
N GLU A 155 -0.76 -14.77 -10.11
CA GLU A 155 -1.02 -15.74 -11.18
C GLU A 155 -2.26 -15.38 -11.99
N GLU A 156 -3.33 -14.92 -11.35
CA GLU A 156 -4.56 -14.49 -12.02
C GLU A 156 -4.33 -13.29 -12.96
N SER A 157 -3.37 -12.42 -12.63
CA SER A 157 -3.03 -11.21 -13.38
C SER A 157 -1.61 -11.23 -13.94
N ALA A 158 -1.06 -12.41 -14.27
CA ALA A 158 0.36 -12.58 -14.58
C ALA A 158 0.88 -11.63 -15.68
N LYS A 159 0.10 -11.42 -16.75
CA LYS A 159 0.45 -10.53 -17.86
C LYS A 159 0.63 -9.08 -17.41
N SER A 160 -0.19 -8.61 -16.47
CA SER A 160 -0.10 -7.25 -15.93
C SER A 160 1.17 -7.01 -15.10
N PHE A 161 1.85 -8.08 -14.68
CA PHE A 161 3.03 -8.02 -13.83
C PHE A 161 4.35 -8.36 -14.55
N GLU A 162 4.36 -8.53 -15.87
CA GLU A 162 5.60 -8.87 -16.59
C GLU A 162 6.70 -7.80 -16.37
N ARG A 163 6.32 -6.53 -16.48
CA ARG A 163 7.25 -5.41 -16.26
C ARG A 163 7.69 -5.32 -14.81
N ASP A 164 6.75 -5.45 -13.88
CA ASP A 164 7.03 -5.54 -12.45
C ASP A 164 8.03 -6.64 -12.12
N ASN A 165 7.82 -7.81 -12.71
CA ASN A 165 8.70 -8.96 -12.55
C ASN A 165 10.12 -8.62 -12.98
N ALA A 166 10.29 -8.00 -14.14
CA ALA A 166 11.60 -7.59 -14.63
C ALA A 166 12.26 -6.54 -13.70
N ILE A 167 11.52 -5.55 -13.20
CA ILE A 167 12.05 -4.50 -12.33
C ILE A 167 12.53 -5.09 -10.99
N VAL A 168 11.70 -5.89 -10.33
CA VAL A 168 12.01 -6.45 -8.99
C VAL A 168 13.07 -7.54 -9.07
N LEU A 169 13.08 -8.32 -10.15
CA LEU A 169 14.13 -9.32 -10.38
C LEU A 169 15.41 -8.69 -10.95
N GLU A 170 15.52 -7.37 -11.00
CA GLU A 170 16.72 -6.64 -11.45
C GLU A 170 17.15 -7.05 -12.86
N GLN A 171 16.19 -7.26 -13.76
CA GLN A 171 16.37 -7.69 -15.15
C GLN A 171 17.15 -9.02 -15.31
N ARG A 172 17.23 -9.83 -14.24
CA ARG A 172 17.86 -11.14 -14.28
C ARG A 172 17.10 -12.06 -15.24
N ASN A 173 17.84 -12.84 -16.04
CA ASN A 173 17.25 -13.87 -16.88
C ASN A 173 16.81 -15.04 -16.00
N VAL A 174 15.50 -15.13 -15.72
CA VAL A 174 14.90 -16.18 -14.89
C VAL A 174 14.00 -17.04 -15.77
N PRO A 175 14.12 -18.39 -15.72
CA PRO A 175 13.25 -19.28 -16.46
C PRO A 175 11.77 -18.99 -16.17
N SER A 176 10.91 -18.97 -17.20
CA SER A 176 9.51 -18.54 -17.08
C SER A 176 8.72 -19.28 -15.98
N GLY A 177 9.02 -20.57 -15.76
CA GLY A 177 8.39 -21.37 -14.70
C GLY A 177 8.82 -21.01 -13.27
N GLU A 178 9.91 -20.27 -13.10
CA GLU A 178 10.46 -19.87 -11.80
C GLU A 178 10.17 -18.41 -11.42
N VAL A 179 9.78 -17.58 -12.40
CA VAL A 179 9.62 -16.13 -12.22
C VAL A 179 8.75 -15.79 -11.01
N GLN A 180 7.60 -16.43 -10.85
CA GLN A 180 6.68 -16.15 -9.74
C GLN A 180 7.26 -16.55 -8.38
N TYR A 181 8.02 -17.64 -8.31
CA TYR A 181 8.65 -18.08 -7.05
C TYR A 181 9.83 -17.19 -6.65
N LYS A 182 10.67 -16.78 -7.62
CA LYS A 182 11.73 -15.80 -7.38
C LYS A 182 11.16 -14.45 -6.97
N MET A 183 10.04 -14.04 -7.58
CA MET A 183 9.31 -12.84 -7.18
C MET A 183 8.82 -12.94 -5.74
N MET A 184 8.15 -14.03 -5.37
CA MET A 184 7.69 -14.25 -3.99
C MET A 184 8.87 -14.27 -3.00
N GLN A 185 10.01 -14.82 -3.40
CA GLN A 185 11.22 -14.80 -2.59
C GLN A 185 11.69 -13.36 -2.29
N GLU A 186 11.72 -12.46 -3.28
CA GLU A 186 12.11 -11.06 -3.06
C GLU A 186 11.07 -10.29 -2.24
N ILE A 187 9.77 -10.51 -2.47
CA ILE A 187 8.69 -9.92 -1.65
C ILE A 187 8.81 -10.35 -0.18
N CYS A 188 8.97 -11.64 0.08
CA CYS A 188 9.05 -12.16 1.43
C CYS A 188 10.36 -11.74 2.13
N ARG A 189 11.49 -11.67 1.41
CA ARG A 189 12.74 -11.10 1.94
C ARG A 189 12.60 -9.64 2.34
N SER A 190 11.91 -8.85 1.52
CA SER A 190 11.59 -7.45 1.84
C SER A 190 10.78 -7.33 3.13
N HIS A 191 9.73 -8.12 3.29
CA HIS A 191 8.93 -8.10 4.52
C HIS A 191 9.75 -8.43 5.77
N VAL A 192 10.65 -9.42 5.69
CA VAL A 192 11.58 -9.74 6.80
C VAL A 192 12.46 -8.54 7.11
N ARG A 193 13.12 -7.96 6.11
CA ARG A 193 14.02 -6.81 6.29
C ARG A 193 13.30 -5.58 6.86
N ILE A 194 12.11 -5.26 6.34
CA ILE A 194 11.31 -4.15 6.82
C ILE A 194 10.88 -4.40 8.27
N ASN A 195 10.42 -5.61 8.61
CA ASN A 195 10.01 -5.97 9.96
C ASN A 195 11.18 -5.87 10.96
N GLU A 196 12.37 -6.36 10.60
CA GLU A 196 13.58 -6.22 11.41
C GLU A 196 13.88 -4.75 11.75
N ARG A 197 13.73 -3.86 10.77
CA ARG A 197 14.02 -2.42 10.92
C ARG A 197 12.90 -1.60 11.55
N ALA A 198 11.65 -2.03 11.41
CA ALA A 198 10.50 -1.30 11.95
C ALA A 198 10.04 -1.77 13.32
N VAL A 199 10.20 -3.07 13.62
CA VAL A 199 9.59 -3.70 14.79
C VAL A 199 10.67 -4.18 15.76
N LEU A 200 11.67 -4.91 15.26
CA LEU A 200 12.69 -5.50 16.13
C LEU A 200 13.78 -4.50 16.54
N LYS A 201 14.20 -3.63 15.62
CA LYS A 201 15.25 -2.63 15.84
C LYS A 201 14.86 -1.26 15.27
N PRO A 202 13.73 -0.67 15.74
CA PRO A 202 13.27 0.61 15.25
C PRO A 202 14.30 1.72 15.57
N PRO A 203 14.77 2.48 14.57
CA PRO A 203 15.55 3.67 14.87
C PRO A 203 14.66 4.71 15.59
N PRO A 204 15.23 5.59 16.44
CA PRO A 204 14.45 6.51 17.26
C PRO A 204 13.48 7.40 16.45
N PHE A 205 13.92 7.83 15.26
CA PHE A 205 13.10 8.66 14.39
C PHE A 205 11.87 7.93 13.85
N LEU A 206 11.81 6.59 13.83
CA LEU A 206 10.66 5.85 13.32
C LEU A 206 9.52 5.75 14.35
N LYS A 207 9.82 6.02 15.64
CA LYS A 207 8.86 5.89 16.74
C LYS A 207 7.62 6.75 16.49
N GLY A 208 6.44 6.13 16.53
CA GLY A 208 5.16 6.80 16.28
C GLY A 208 4.88 7.17 14.83
N ARG A 209 5.78 6.85 13.89
CA ARG A 209 5.69 7.21 12.46
C ARG A 209 5.61 6.01 11.52
N TYR A 210 5.50 4.80 12.05
CA TYR A 210 5.29 3.59 11.28
C TYR A 210 4.20 2.71 11.90
N LYS A 211 3.28 2.24 11.07
CA LYS A 211 2.24 1.27 11.42
C LYS A 211 2.21 0.15 10.38
N MET A 212 2.42 -1.09 10.82
CA MET A 212 2.18 -2.27 9.99
C MET A 212 0.71 -2.66 10.08
N VAL A 213 0.09 -2.97 8.93
CA VAL A 213 -1.32 -3.37 8.85
C VAL A 213 -1.39 -4.66 8.05
N ARG A 214 -2.07 -5.69 8.55
CA ARG A 214 -2.33 -6.91 7.77
C ARG A 214 -3.63 -6.75 6.98
N TYR A 215 -3.57 -7.06 5.70
CA TYR A 215 -4.72 -7.01 4.79
C TYR A 215 -5.89 -7.85 5.30
N GLU A 216 -5.62 -9.00 5.89
CA GLU A 216 -6.63 -9.93 6.37
C GLU A 216 -7.38 -9.40 7.60
N ASP A 217 -6.71 -8.61 8.47
CA ASP A 217 -7.37 -7.94 9.58
C ASP A 217 -8.33 -6.87 9.06
N VAL A 218 -7.88 -6.07 8.07
CA VAL A 218 -8.73 -5.07 7.39
C VAL A 218 -9.89 -5.75 6.65
N ALA A 219 -9.66 -6.91 6.03
CA ALA A 219 -10.70 -7.64 5.31
C ALA A 219 -11.78 -8.20 6.25
N ARG A 220 -11.42 -8.59 7.48
CA ARG A 220 -12.33 -9.12 8.50
C ARG A 220 -13.08 -8.00 9.24
N ASN A 221 -12.37 -6.93 9.61
CA ASN A 221 -12.89 -5.85 10.45
C ASN A 221 -12.61 -4.46 9.84
N PRO A 222 -13.13 -4.16 8.64
CA PRO A 222 -12.70 -3.00 7.85
C PRO A 222 -12.95 -1.67 8.56
N LEU A 223 -14.09 -1.49 9.24
CA LEU A 223 -14.39 -0.24 9.94
C LEU A 223 -13.42 0.03 11.08
N LYS A 224 -13.17 -0.97 11.93
CA LYS A 224 -12.23 -0.87 13.04
C LYS A 224 -10.81 -0.58 12.54
N GLU A 225 -10.32 -1.40 11.62
CA GLU A 225 -8.93 -1.27 11.17
C GLU A 225 -8.68 0.02 10.39
N ILE A 226 -9.66 0.50 9.60
CA ILE A 226 -9.53 1.82 8.93
C ILE A 226 -9.61 2.96 9.95
N SER A 227 -10.47 2.89 10.96
CA SER A 227 -10.48 3.87 12.07
C SER A 227 -9.11 3.92 12.76
N ASP A 228 -8.55 2.75 13.14
CA ASP A 228 -7.24 2.66 13.79
C ASP A 228 -6.08 3.17 12.91
N ILE A 229 -6.23 3.14 11.58
CA ILE A 229 -5.29 3.72 10.62
C ILE A 229 -5.45 5.24 10.53
N TYR A 230 -6.69 5.74 10.57
CA TYR A 230 -7.00 7.16 10.48
C TYR A 230 -6.54 7.90 11.74
N ASP A 231 -6.81 7.33 12.91
CA ASP A 231 -6.29 7.82 14.19
C ASP A 231 -4.75 7.90 14.17
N PHE A 232 -4.10 6.89 13.60
CA PHE A 232 -2.64 6.85 13.47
C PHE A 232 -2.08 7.97 12.58
N VAL A 233 -2.85 8.50 11.62
CA VAL A 233 -2.41 9.61 10.76
C VAL A 233 -3.04 10.96 11.13
N GLY A 234 -3.86 11.02 12.19
CA GLY A 234 -4.52 12.26 12.60
C GLY A 234 -5.71 12.66 11.71
N LEU A 235 -6.40 11.67 11.15
CA LEU A 235 -7.65 11.84 10.41
C LEU A 235 -8.81 11.23 11.19
N ASP A 236 -10.02 11.76 10.98
CA ASP A 236 -11.24 11.22 11.55
C ASP A 236 -12.02 10.42 10.50
N LEU A 237 -12.58 9.27 10.89
CA LEU A 237 -13.45 8.50 10.01
C LEU A 237 -14.87 9.10 10.02
N THR A 238 -15.32 9.64 8.89
CA THR A 238 -16.69 10.16 8.77
C THR A 238 -17.72 9.04 8.57
N ASP A 239 -18.98 9.29 8.93
CA ASP A 239 -20.07 8.34 8.74
C ASP A 239 -20.26 7.93 7.27
N GLU A 240 -20.18 8.88 6.34
CA GLU A 240 -20.28 8.62 4.89
C GLU A 240 -19.15 7.67 4.44
N MET A 241 -17.94 7.84 4.97
CA MET A 241 -16.81 6.96 4.68
C MET A 241 -16.99 5.58 5.29
N ALA A 242 -17.47 5.49 6.53
CA ALA A 242 -17.77 4.22 7.17
C ALA A 242 -18.81 3.42 6.36
N GLU A 243 -19.90 4.07 5.95
CA GLU A 243 -20.89 3.44 5.07
C GLU A 243 -20.29 2.98 3.73
N TRP A 244 -19.49 3.83 3.09
CA TRP A 244 -18.87 3.50 1.81
C TRP A 244 -17.90 2.31 1.94
N ILE A 245 -17.07 2.30 2.99
CA ILE A 245 -16.16 1.20 3.31
C ILE A 245 -16.96 -0.08 3.50
N TYR A 246 -18.01 -0.05 4.33
CA TYR A 246 -18.83 -1.23 4.58
C TYR A 246 -19.44 -1.79 3.29
N LYS A 247 -20.03 -0.93 2.45
CA LYS A 247 -20.65 -1.31 1.17
C LYS A 247 -19.65 -1.91 0.19
N VAL A 248 -18.41 -1.42 0.13
CA VAL A 248 -17.40 -1.94 -0.81
C VAL A 248 -16.75 -3.24 -0.33
N THR A 249 -16.69 -3.48 0.99
CA THR A 249 -16.05 -4.69 1.57
C THR A 249 -17.01 -5.84 1.89
N HIS A 250 -18.32 -5.58 1.95
CA HIS A 250 -19.36 -6.59 2.21
C HIS A 250 -20.22 -6.89 0.97
N GLY A 251 -19.64 -6.72 -0.22
CA GLY A 251 -20.25 -7.19 -1.46
C GLY A 251 -20.30 -8.71 -1.53
N LYS A 252 -20.71 -9.25 -2.69
CA LYS A 252 -20.82 -10.70 -2.89
C LYS A 252 -19.69 -11.24 -3.77
N GLY A 253 -19.15 -12.39 -3.39
CA GLY A 253 -18.16 -13.13 -4.16
C GLY A 253 -16.78 -12.46 -4.22
N THR A 254 -15.88 -13.04 -5.03
CA THR A 254 -14.48 -12.62 -5.16
C THR A 254 -14.20 -11.69 -6.36
N GLY A 255 -15.23 -11.41 -7.17
CA GLY A 255 -15.12 -10.72 -8.45
C GLY A 255 -14.45 -11.58 -9.53
N SER A 256 -14.24 -10.97 -10.70
CA SER A 256 -13.70 -11.62 -11.90
C SER A 256 -12.29 -11.13 -12.28
N ARG A 257 -11.65 -11.83 -13.22
CA ARG A 257 -10.28 -11.52 -13.68
C ARG A 257 -10.16 -10.13 -14.32
N THR A 258 -11.17 -9.66 -15.04
CA THR A 258 -11.23 -8.32 -15.68
C THR A 258 -11.29 -7.18 -14.67
N GLU A 259 -11.46 -7.55 -13.40
CA GLU A 259 -11.87 -6.70 -12.30
C GLU A 259 -10.73 -6.61 -11.26
N SER A 260 -9.59 -7.30 -11.48
CA SER A 260 -8.48 -7.49 -10.53
C SER A 260 -7.85 -6.20 -9.98
N PHE A 261 -8.01 -5.07 -10.69
CA PHE A 261 -7.48 -3.76 -10.31
C PHE A 261 -8.57 -2.70 -10.08
N GLN A 262 -9.83 -3.13 -10.06
CA GLN A 262 -10.98 -2.24 -9.89
C GLN A 262 -11.50 -2.26 -8.46
N ILE A 263 -11.89 -1.10 -7.96
CA ILE A 263 -12.63 -0.98 -6.71
C ILE A 263 -14.08 -1.32 -7.01
N THR A 264 -14.47 -2.54 -6.68
CA THR A 264 -15.84 -3.05 -6.86
C THR A 264 -16.29 -3.67 -5.56
N SER A 265 -17.60 -3.64 -5.30
CA SER A 265 -18.16 -4.22 -4.09
C SER A 265 -18.00 -5.74 -4.11
N ARG A 266 -17.22 -6.28 -3.17
CA ARG A 266 -16.90 -7.72 -3.04
C ARG A 266 -16.83 -8.11 -1.58
N SER A 267 -16.89 -9.42 -1.31
CA SER A 267 -16.64 -9.94 0.03
C SER A 267 -15.13 -9.91 0.28
N ALA A 268 -14.66 -8.92 1.05
CA ALA A 268 -13.24 -8.79 1.37
C ALA A 268 -12.71 -10.04 2.11
N ALA A 269 -13.54 -10.60 3.00
CA ALA A 269 -13.24 -11.84 3.71
C ALA A 269 -13.02 -13.02 2.74
N ASP A 270 -13.94 -13.24 1.78
CA ASP A 270 -13.80 -14.34 0.81
C ASP A 270 -12.57 -14.14 -0.09
N VAL A 271 -12.33 -12.90 -0.55
CA VAL A 271 -11.16 -12.56 -1.37
C VAL A 271 -9.86 -12.84 -0.62
N SER A 272 -9.82 -12.57 0.69
CA SER A 272 -8.65 -12.83 1.53
C SER A 272 -8.32 -14.32 1.66
N GLN A 273 -9.32 -15.20 1.56
CA GLN A 273 -9.17 -16.65 1.75
C GLN A 273 -9.26 -17.46 0.45
N ALA A 274 -9.51 -16.82 -0.70
CA ALA A 274 -9.69 -17.48 -2.00
C ALA A 274 -8.52 -18.38 -2.42
N TRP A 275 -7.30 -18.13 -1.92
CA TRP A 275 -6.14 -18.97 -2.18
C TRP A 275 -6.30 -20.41 -1.68
N ARG A 276 -7.10 -20.63 -0.62
CA ARG A 276 -7.30 -21.95 0.01
C ARG A 276 -7.89 -22.97 -0.96
N THR A 277 -8.80 -22.53 -1.84
CA THR A 277 -9.45 -23.42 -2.81
C THR A 277 -8.88 -23.25 -4.21
N ALA A 278 -8.35 -22.07 -4.55
CA ALA A 278 -7.84 -21.79 -5.88
C ALA A 278 -6.43 -22.36 -6.15
N LEU A 279 -5.59 -22.51 -5.13
CA LEU A 279 -4.23 -23.00 -5.30
C LEU A 279 -4.11 -24.50 -4.99
N PRO A 280 -3.44 -25.30 -5.84
CA PRO A 280 -3.01 -26.65 -5.50
C PRO A 280 -2.12 -26.67 -4.25
N HIS A 281 -2.27 -27.70 -3.41
CA HIS A 281 -1.57 -27.76 -2.12
C HIS A 281 -0.03 -27.80 -2.25
N ASN A 282 0.51 -28.47 -3.28
CA ASN A 282 1.95 -28.47 -3.54
C ASN A 282 2.51 -27.07 -3.80
N LYS A 283 1.75 -26.20 -4.48
CA LYS A 283 2.12 -24.80 -4.71
C LYS A 283 2.05 -24.01 -3.41
N VAL A 284 1.01 -24.21 -2.60
CA VAL A 284 0.90 -23.61 -1.26
C VAL A 284 2.10 -23.99 -0.40
N LYS A 285 2.46 -25.27 -0.37
CA LYS A 285 3.63 -25.78 0.37
C LYS A 285 4.92 -25.08 -0.08
N LEU A 286 5.17 -24.97 -1.38
CA LEU A 286 6.36 -24.28 -1.90
C LEU A 286 6.39 -22.79 -1.53
N VAL A 287 5.25 -22.09 -1.58
CA VAL A 287 5.18 -20.68 -1.12
C VAL A 287 5.47 -20.58 0.39
N GLN A 288 4.94 -21.50 1.20
CA GLN A 288 5.22 -21.54 2.65
C GLN A 288 6.70 -21.79 2.93
N GLU A 289 7.36 -22.64 2.15
CA GLU A 289 8.80 -22.89 2.26
C GLU A 289 9.62 -21.64 1.92
N ILE A 290 9.32 -20.99 0.79
CA ILE A 290 9.99 -19.76 0.34
C ILE A 290 9.79 -18.61 1.34
N CYS A 291 8.58 -18.48 1.88
CA CYS A 291 8.16 -17.35 2.70
C CYS A 291 8.09 -17.65 4.20
N LYS A 292 8.65 -18.78 4.68
CA LYS A 292 8.52 -19.24 6.07
C LYS A 292 8.87 -18.15 7.10
N GLY A 293 10.00 -17.47 6.91
CA GLY A 293 10.44 -16.41 7.81
C GLY A 293 9.47 -15.21 7.82
N ALA A 294 9.03 -14.76 6.64
CA ALA A 294 8.07 -13.68 6.52
C ALA A 294 6.71 -14.06 7.14
N MET A 295 6.23 -15.27 6.88
CA MET A 295 4.97 -15.76 7.44
C MET A 295 5.00 -15.77 8.96
N SER A 296 6.08 -16.28 9.55
CA SER A 296 6.23 -16.31 11.01
C SER A 296 6.26 -14.91 11.61
N LEU A 297 7.01 -13.97 11.02
CA LEU A 297 7.12 -12.59 11.54
C LEU A 297 5.82 -11.79 11.40
N LEU A 298 5.07 -12.04 10.33
CA LEU A 298 3.82 -11.33 10.03
C LEU A 298 2.57 -12.01 10.61
N GLY A 299 2.75 -13.11 11.36
CA GLY A 299 1.65 -13.79 12.05
C GLY A 299 0.74 -14.62 11.14
N TYR A 300 1.31 -15.32 10.14
CA TYR A 300 0.61 -16.29 9.30
C TYR A 300 1.04 -17.73 9.64
N LYS A 301 0.08 -18.60 9.95
CA LYS A 301 0.30 -20.03 10.19
C LYS A 301 0.33 -20.81 8.86
N THR A 302 1.16 -21.85 8.81
CA THR A 302 1.19 -22.80 7.70
C THR A 302 0.00 -23.75 7.75
N VAL A 303 -0.29 -24.38 6.62
CA VAL A 303 -1.18 -25.54 6.52
C VAL A 303 -0.37 -26.69 5.94
N ASP A 304 -0.53 -27.88 6.52
CA ASP A 304 0.33 -29.05 6.28
C ASP A 304 -0.32 -30.13 5.41
N SER A 305 -1.62 -29.98 5.11
CA SER A 305 -2.35 -30.87 4.20
C SER A 305 -3.38 -30.13 3.36
N GLU A 306 -3.79 -30.73 2.23
CA GLU A 306 -4.87 -30.21 1.40
C GLU A 306 -6.20 -30.14 2.16
N LYS A 307 -6.45 -31.11 3.06
CA LYS A 307 -7.64 -31.14 3.91
C LYS A 307 -7.66 -29.94 4.86
N GLU A 308 -6.54 -29.63 5.50
CA GLU A 308 -6.41 -28.47 6.38
C GLU A 308 -6.49 -27.15 5.60
N GLN A 309 -5.84 -27.07 4.45
CA GLN A 309 -5.89 -25.89 3.58
C GLN A 309 -7.33 -25.47 3.26
N LYS A 310 -8.19 -26.43 2.91
CA LYS A 310 -9.58 -26.20 2.53
C LYS A 310 -10.54 -25.99 3.71
N ARG A 311 -10.05 -26.07 4.96
CA ARG A 311 -10.85 -25.81 6.16
C ARG A 311 -10.87 -24.32 6.51
N PHE A 312 -12.03 -23.69 6.28
CA PHE A 312 -12.25 -22.27 6.58
C PHE A 312 -12.51 -21.99 8.06
N ASP A 313 -12.83 -23.03 8.84
CA ASP A 313 -13.01 -22.97 10.29
C ASP A 313 -11.68 -22.91 11.08
N ILE A 314 -10.55 -23.17 10.43
CA ILE A 314 -9.21 -23.04 11.03
C ILE A 314 -8.65 -21.65 10.75
N ASP A 315 -8.38 -20.89 11.83
CA ASP A 315 -7.73 -19.60 11.69
C ASP A 315 -6.22 -19.74 11.44
N VAL A 316 -5.80 -19.29 10.27
CA VAL A 316 -4.39 -19.23 9.84
C VAL A 316 -3.71 -17.91 10.21
N LEU A 317 -4.41 -17.01 10.90
CA LEU A 317 -3.81 -15.81 11.47
C LEU A 317 -3.43 -16.06 12.93
N VAL A 318 -2.26 -15.58 13.32
CA VAL A 318 -1.92 -15.39 14.73
C VAL A 318 -2.60 -14.08 15.18
N PRO A 319 -3.35 -14.06 16.29
CA PRO A 319 -3.88 -12.81 16.84
C PRO A 319 -2.74 -11.81 17.04
N GLN A 320 -2.92 -10.56 16.59
CA GLN A 320 -2.01 -9.51 17.04
C GLN A 320 -2.43 -9.17 18.47
N GLU A 321 -1.58 -9.49 19.44
CA GLU A 321 -1.74 -8.84 20.74
C GLU A 321 -1.54 -7.34 20.53
N PRO A 322 -2.42 -6.47 21.09
CA PRO A 322 -2.18 -5.04 21.05
C PRO A 322 -0.83 -4.80 21.69
N TYR A 323 0.14 -4.33 20.91
CA TYR A 323 1.50 -4.03 21.38
C TYR A 323 1.43 -2.83 22.34
N GLN A 324 1.04 -3.06 23.59
CA GLN A 324 1.10 -2.08 24.66
C GLN A 324 2.54 -2.02 25.18
N PHE A 325 3.45 -1.48 24.37
CA PHE A 325 4.76 -1.08 24.90
C PHE A 325 4.57 0.21 25.70
N SER A 326 4.29 0.07 27.00
CA SER A 326 4.37 1.17 27.94
C SER A 326 5.84 1.43 28.26
N TRP A 327 6.32 2.63 27.94
CA TRP A 327 7.62 3.08 28.43
C TRP A 327 7.47 3.28 29.94
N VAL A 328 8.17 2.47 30.74
CA VAL A 328 8.29 2.72 32.18
C VAL A 328 8.84 4.13 32.33
N SER A 329 8.01 5.03 32.86
CA SER A 329 8.38 6.41 33.12
C SER A 329 9.56 6.40 34.08
N THR A 330 10.70 6.97 33.66
CA THR A 330 11.85 7.14 34.53
C THR A 330 11.39 7.95 35.74
N LYS A 331 11.26 7.31 36.91
CA LYS A 331 10.98 7.99 38.16
C LYS A 331 12.07 9.02 38.39
N THR A 332 11.68 10.29 38.35
CA THR A 332 12.48 11.42 38.80
C THR A 332 12.82 11.16 40.27
N GLN A 333 14.05 10.73 40.56
CA GLN A 333 14.58 10.76 41.92
C GLN A 333 14.84 12.22 42.27
N HIS A 334 13.96 12.81 43.08
CA HIS A 334 14.29 14.01 43.83
C HIS A 334 15.28 13.62 44.94
N PRO A 335 16.46 14.26 45.05
CA PRO A 335 17.29 14.10 46.23
C PRO A 335 16.65 14.91 47.37
N SER A 336 16.21 14.20 48.41
CA SER A 336 15.94 14.78 49.72
C SER A 336 17.21 15.46 50.23
N LYS A 337 17.17 16.77 50.39
CA LYS A 337 18.17 17.49 51.19
C LYS A 337 17.90 17.20 52.67
N SER A 338 18.88 16.64 53.35
CA SER A 338 19.08 16.80 54.79
C SER A 338 20.14 17.86 55.01
#